data_AF-A0A2S5BJC3-F1
#
_entry.id   AF-A0A2S5BJC3-F1
#
_cell.length_a   1.000
_cell.length_b   1.000
_cell.length_c   1.000
_cell.angle_alpha   90.00
_cell.angle_beta   90.00
_cell.angle_gamma   90.00
#
_symmetry.space_group_name_H-M   'P 1'
#
loop_
_entity.id
_entity.type
_entity.pdbx_description
1 polymer ?
#
loop_
_entity_poly.entity_id
_entity_poly.type
_entity_poly.pdbx_seq_one_letter_code
_entity_poly.pdbx_strand_id
1 'polypeptide(L)'
;MANLLRDLQKAKGDSVPEPERTYILALLGCLYYVYLRETDTNPDLNDPGCTPFQITASDAWSVICSSYRVGGLTPDFLSKHFEYFQRLLVFHCTGLTGKIPNGTRRDYVTATSRRLSACVDDLDVDPRPVSTSLNAHPSVQAEHPLSTLLAKMTIPLSPAPSHITVRPVPYAASVGKRVRNEQFGVIVAGISDINSLSSAEFQVVEQLLYKHGVVVFEDVDLTSAGQWALTSAFDPAAVEYGHGPDGKRDTRSILHKDLRNLSGTPVQLIGNGVVTDPHILQGLESPCQLAHPSHQSFHKTQISDEDSAKGFTRFYRWHMDAALYQRDPPKVTTLYGLEMPTSRRNIVRYDDGTGDELEVPLGGTAFVSGKLMFDLLTPELKSLAVRTRVKYMPHPYIAIGTAKSRPTGLGMESDGLEVPFEDLPPWEEEHVKIFPMCWRNPVTEKLHLQVHPSGVHELLIEPLPPTSKRTSETLYPDGAHLTDLKEVRDLLYRIQRPGIAPEHVYVVDWKPKQLALFHNRGCLHSITGAFAPEEVRAFWQCNLASTDVPAGPSAADLETYA
;
A
#
# COMPACT_ATOMS: atom_id res chain seq x y z
N MET A 1 -8.60 33.17 -27.25
CA MET A 1 -8.30 32.68 -25.89
C MET A 1 -7.51 33.70 -25.06
N ALA A 2 -6.29 34.05 -25.48
CA ALA A 2 -5.37 34.89 -24.68
C ALA A 2 -5.91 36.28 -24.27
N ASN A 3 -6.80 36.89 -25.05
CA ASN A 3 -7.39 38.19 -24.70
C ASN A 3 -8.50 38.08 -23.65
N LEU A 4 -9.31 37.02 -23.68
CA LEU A 4 -10.39 36.76 -22.73
C LEU A 4 -9.85 36.43 -21.33
N LEU A 5 -8.72 35.72 -21.27
CA LEU A 5 -8.02 35.38 -20.02
C LEU A 5 -7.32 36.61 -19.40
N ARG A 6 -6.82 37.52 -20.25
CA ARG A 6 -6.29 38.82 -19.81
C ARG A 6 -7.37 39.70 -19.16
N ASP A 7 -8.61 39.57 -19.63
CA ASP A 7 -9.77 40.28 -19.09
C ASP A 7 -10.28 39.62 -17.79
N LEU A 8 -10.23 38.29 -17.67
CA LEU A 8 -10.52 37.58 -16.41
C LEU A 8 -9.45 37.82 -15.33
N GLN A 9 -8.19 38.08 -15.69
CA GLN A 9 -7.12 38.35 -14.71
C GLN A 9 -7.11 39.78 -14.14
N LYS A 10 -7.78 40.73 -14.81
CA LYS A 10 -7.84 42.13 -14.34
C LYS A 10 -9.15 42.37 -13.59
N ALA A 11 -9.05 42.82 -12.34
CA ALA A 11 -10.18 43.40 -11.62
C ALA A 11 -10.57 44.73 -12.28
N LYS A 12 -11.41 44.67 -13.33
CA LYS A 12 -12.14 45.82 -13.85
C LYS A 12 -13.63 45.55 -13.70
N GLY A 13 -14.42 46.61 -13.54
CA GLY A 13 -15.84 46.59 -13.13
C GLY A 13 -16.82 45.78 -13.99
N ASP A 14 -16.36 45.12 -15.07
CA ASP A 14 -17.13 44.20 -15.92
C ASP A 14 -16.60 42.74 -15.88
N SER A 15 -15.71 42.41 -14.94
CA SER A 15 -15.15 41.05 -14.75
C SER A 15 -16.08 40.16 -13.91
N VAL A 16 -15.94 38.83 -14.08
CA VAL A 16 -16.69 37.84 -13.29
C VAL A 16 -16.39 38.06 -11.80
N PRO A 17 -17.40 38.27 -10.95
CA PRO A 17 -17.19 38.52 -9.52
C PRO A 17 -16.61 37.28 -8.80
N GLU A 18 -16.02 37.51 -7.64
CA GLU A 18 -15.68 36.44 -6.70
C GLU A 18 -16.94 36.06 -5.90
N PRO A 19 -17.15 34.78 -5.57
CA PRO A 19 -16.20 33.66 -5.68
C PRO A 19 -16.21 32.90 -7.03
N GLU A 20 -17.08 33.28 -7.97
CA GLU A 20 -17.32 32.54 -9.22
C GLU A 20 -16.09 32.48 -10.12
N ARG A 21 -15.30 33.55 -10.13
CA ARG A 21 -14.02 33.62 -10.83
C ARG A 21 -13.00 32.62 -10.28
N THR A 22 -12.92 32.46 -8.97
CA THR A 22 -12.06 31.46 -8.32
C THR A 22 -12.45 30.03 -8.74
N TYR A 23 -13.75 29.71 -8.80
CA TYR A 23 -14.20 28.38 -9.18
C TYR A 23 -13.95 28.03 -10.65
N ILE A 24 -14.11 29.00 -11.55
CA ILE A 24 -13.80 28.80 -12.98
C ILE A 24 -12.30 28.59 -13.18
N LEU A 25 -11.45 29.31 -12.44
CA LEU A 25 -10.00 29.14 -12.49
C LEU A 25 -9.56 27.81 -11.88
N ALA A 26 -10.19 27.35 -10.80
CA ALA A 26 -9.92 26.06 -10.19
C ALA A 26 -10.29 24.89 -11.14
N LEU A 27 -11.47 24.94 -11.75
CA LEU A 27 -11.90 23.91 -12.70
C LEU A 27 -10.99 23.86 -13.93
N LEU A 28 -10.60 25.01 -14.49
CA LEU A 28 -9.65 25.07 -15.61
C LEU A 28 -8.25 24.59 -15.21
N GLY A 29 -7.83 24.85 -13.96
CA GLY A 29 -6.58 24.35 -13.40
C GLY A 29 -6.57 22.83 -13.30
N CYS A 30 -7.63 22.22 -12.78
CA CYS A 30 -7.78 20.77 -12.69
C CYS A 30 -7.80 20.10 -14.07
N LEU A 31 -8.55 20.67 -15.02
CA LEU A 31 -8.62 20.15 -16.39
C LEU A 31 -7.28 20.25 -17.13
N TYR A 32 -6.51 21.32 -16.91
CA TYR A 32 -5.18 21.49 -17.51
C TYR A 32 -4.13 20.53 -16.91
N TYR A 33 -4.18 20.28 -15.59
CA TYR A 33 -3.25 19.37 -14.93
C TYR A 33 -3.43 17.91 -15.39
N VAL A 34 -4.67 17.52 -15.69
CA VAL A 34 -4.99 16.20 -16.26
C VAL A 34 -4.53 16.11 -17.72
N TYR A 35 -4.66 17.17 -18.52
CA TYR A 35 -4.15 17.21 -19.89
C TYR A 35 -2.61 17.05 -19.95
N LEU A 36 -1.86 17.76 -19.10
CA LEU A 36 -0.40 17.66 -19.04
C LEU A 36 0.10 16.26 -18.66
N ARG A 37 -0.66 15.53 -17.84
CA ARG A 37 -0.35 14.17 -17.41
C ARG A 37 -0.51 13.14 -18.54
N GLU A 38 -1.43 13.37 -19.47
CA GLU A 38 -1.79 12.40 -20.51
C GLU A 38 -1.02 12.59 -21.83
N THR A 39 -0.52 13.79 -22.13
CA THR A 39 0.18 14.07 -23.41
C THR A 39 1.70 13.99 -23.34
N ASP A 40 2.28 13.74 -22.16
CA ASP A 40 3.74 13.65 -21.89
C ASP A 40 4.57 14.84 -22.42
N THR A 41 3.91 16.00 -22.58
CA THR A 41 4.53 17.25 -22.97
C THR A 41 4.81 18.07 -21.71
N ASN A 42 6.08 18.34 -21.42
CA ASN A 42 6.51 19.22 -20.34
C ASN A 42 6.98 20.57 -20.91
N PRO A 43 6.08 21.52 -21.21
CA PRO A 43 6.50 22.83 -21.64
C PRO A 43 7.06 23.63 -20.46
N ASP A 44 8.22 24.28 -20.68
CA ASP A 44 8.77 25.25 -19.74
C ASP A 44 7.73 26.36 -19.50
N LEU A 45 7.25 26.48 -18.26
CA LEU A 45 6.23 27.44 -17.85
C LEU A 45 6.64 28.90 -18.05
N ASN A 46 7.92 29.15 -18.39
CA ASN A 46 8.46 30.48 -18.69
C ASN A 46 8.55 30.78 -20.20
N ASP A 47 8.23 29.83 -21.10
CA ASP A 47 8.14 30.11 -22.53
C ASP A 47 6.86 30.90 -22.83
N PRO A 48 6.95 32.17 -23.27
CA PRO A 48 5.78 33.01 -23.56
C PRO A 48 4.91 32.50 -24.73
N GLY A 49 5.38 31.50 -25.50
CA GLY A 49 4.62 30.80 -26.53
C GLY A 49 3.79 29.62 -26.03
N CYS A 50 4.15 29.02 -24.88
CA CYS A 50 3.41 27.91 -24.28
C CYS A 50 2.45 28.43 -23.20
N THR A 51 1.24 28.81 -23.63
CA THR A 51 0.18 29.13 -22.66
C THR A 51 -0.68 27.91 -22.36
N PRO A 52 -1.17 27.71 -21.12
CA PRO A 52 -1.86 26.49 -20.68
C PRO A 52 -3.19 26.13 -21.37
N PHE A 53 -3.58 26.78 -22.45
CA PHE A 53 -5.00 26.94 -22.76
C PHE A 53 -5.33 26.77 -24.25
N GLN A 54 -4.98 25.60 -24.79
CA GLN A 54 -5.44 25.10 -26.10
C GLN A 54 -6.26 23.80 -25.99
N ILE A 55 -7.15 23.70 -25.00
CA ILE A 55 -8.10 22.57 -24.90
C ILE A 55 -9.20 22.78 -25.96
N THR A 56 -9.32 21.84 -26.91
CA THR A 56 -10.40 21.80 -27.91
C THR A 56 -11.65 21.13 -27.34
N ALA A 57 -12.79 21.25 -28.03
CA ALA A 57 -14.04 20.58 -27.62
C ALA A 57 -13.90 19.03 -27.58
N SER A 58 -12.98 18.48 -28.37
CA SER A 58 -12.62 17.06 -28.34
C SER A 58 -11.91 16.67 -27.04
N ASP A 59 -11.06 17.56 -26.52
CA ASP A 59 -10.27 17.33 -25.31
C ASP A 59 -11.15 17.43 -24.06
N ALA A 60 -12.09 18.38 -24.04
CA ALA A 60 -13.07 18.49 -22.96
C ALA A 60 -13.98 17.25 -22.85
N TRP A 61 -14.36 16.65 -23.98
CA TRP A 61 -15.17 15.43 -24.01
C TRP A 61 -14.41 14.22 -23.43
N SER A 62 -13.14 14.05 -23.81
CA SER A 62 -12.28 12.98 -23.28
C SER A 62 -12.09 13.10 -21.77
N VAL A 63 -11.93 14.32 -21.25
CA VAL A 63 -11.77 14.54 -19.81
C VAL A 63 -13.07 14.26 -19.04
N ILE A 64 -14.23 14.67 -19.55
CA ILE A 64 -15.52 14.35 -18.92
C ILE A 64 -15.77 12.83 -18.89
N CYS A 65 -15.44 12.13 -19.98
CA CYS A 65 -15.52 10.67 -20.02
C CYS A 65 -14.56 10.00 -19.03
N SER A 66 -13.38 10.57 -18.80
CA SER A 66 -12.41 10.06 -17.84
C SER A 66 -12.88 10.28 -16.40
N SER A 67 -13.36 11.48 -16.06
CA SER A 67 -13.91 11.82 -14.73
C SER A 67 -15.16 11.00 -14.36
N TYR A 68 -16.00 10.65 -15.34
CA TYR A 68 -17.15 9.76 -15.12
C TYR A 68 -16.71 8.31 -14.80
N ARG A 69 -15.62 7.83 -15.43
CA ARG A 69 -15.10 6.47 -15.23
C ARG A 69 -14.45 6.25 -13.87
N VAL A 70 -13.95 7.32 -13.24
CA VAL A 70 -13.30 7.26 -11.91
C VAL A 70 -14.24 7.68 -10.77
N GLY A 71 -15.55 7.80 -11.04
CA GLY A 71 -16.56 8.06 -10.01
C GLY A 71 -16.63 9.50 -9.49
N GLY A 72 -15.90 10.45 -10.09
CA GLY A 72 -15.87 11.85 -9.66
C GLY A 72 -17.05 12.70 -10.14
N LEU A 73 -18.00 12.11 -10.87
CA LEU A 73 -19.21 12.76 -11.37
C LEU A 73 -20.43 11.90 -11.03
N THR A 74 -21.54 12.55 -10.66
CA THR A 74 -22.79 11.84 -10.41
C THR A 74 -23.29 11.11 -11.69
N PRO A 75 -23.94 9.94 -11.58
CA PRO A 75 -24.34 9.13 -12.73
C PRO A 75 -25.25 9.85 -13.74
N ASP A 76 -26.02 10.83 -13.29
CA ASP A 76 -26.94 11.64 -14.11
C ASP A 76 -26.37 13.00 -14.53
N PHE A 77 -25.12 13.30 -14.15
CA PHE A 77 -24.42 14.56 -14.47
C PHE A 77 -24.49 14.90 -15.97
N LEU A 78 -24.12 13.94 -16.82
CA LEU A 78 -24.15 14.13 -18.27
C LEU A 78 -25.57 14.37 -18.79
N SER A 79 -26.59 13.70 -18.25
CA SER A 79 -27.99 13.92 -18.65
C SER A 79 -28.56 15.24 -18.14
N LYS A 80 -28.19 15.68 -16.92
CA LYS A 80 -28.59 16.97 -16.32
C LYS A 80 -27.96 18.16 -17.05
N HIS A 81 -26.73 17.99 -17.53
CA HIS A 81 -25.96 19.06 -18.15
C HIS A 81 -25.75 18.88 -19.67
N PHE A 82 -26.41 17.89 -20.29
CA PHE A 82 -26.28 17.59 -21.72
C PHE A 82 -26.58 18.80 -22.61
N GLU A 83 -27.69 19.48 -22.32
CA GLU A 83 -28.12 20.67 -23.06
C GLU A 83 -27.12 21.85 -22.89
N TYR A 84 -26.44 21.90 -21.74
CA TYR A 84 -25.41 22.90 -21.45
C TYR A 84 -24.13 22.63 -22.26
N PHE A 85 -23.64 21.38 -22.26
CA PHE A 85 -22.49 20.99 -23.07
C PHE A 85 -22.76 21.12 -24.56
N GLN A 86 -23.97 20.79 -25.04
CA GLN A 86 -24.39 21.05 -26.42
C GLN A 86 -24.31 22.54 -26.78
N ARG A 87 -24.82 23.43 -25.91
CA ARG A 87 -24.79 24.88 -26.18
C ARG A 87 -23.37 25.45 -26.09
N LEU A 88 -22.53 24.93 -25.20
CA LEU A 88 -21.12 25.29 -25.09
C LEU A 88 -20.34 24.83 -26.34
N LEU A 89 -20.59 23.61 -26.82
CA LEU A 89 -20.05 23.09 -28.08
C LEU A 89 -20.52 23.94 -29.27
N VAL A 90 -21.82 24.27 -29.37
CA VAL A 90 -22.36 25.10 -30.46
C VAL A 90 -21.78 26.51 -30.43
N PHE A 91 -21.64 27.12 -29.25
CA PHE A 91 -21.04 28.45 -29.08
C PHE A 91 -19.55 28.47 -29.45
N HIS A 92 -18.81 27.38 -29.17
CA HIS A 92 -17.39 27.23 -29.49
C HIS A 92 -17.13 26.80 -30.94
N CYS A 93 -17.90 25.85 -31.50
CA CYS A 93 -17.75 25.34 -32.86
C CYS A 93 -18.18 26.35 -33.93
N THR A 94 -19.06 27.31 -33.60
CA THR A 94 -19.52 28.34 -34.56
C THR A 94 -18.69 29.62 -34.55
N GLY A 95 -17.72 29.77 -33.64
CA GLY A 95 -16.81 30.93 -33.61
C GLY A 95 -17.48 32.29 -33.41
N LEU A 96 -18.69 32.34 -32.83
CA LEU A 96 -19.54 33.53 -32.78
C LEU A 96 -19.19 34.56 -31.68
N THR A 97 -17.92 34.66 -31.30
CA THR A 97 -17.48 35.60 -30.24
C THR A 97 -17.56 37.07 -30.68
N GLY A 98 -17.66 37.35 -31.99
CA GLY A 98 -17.68 38.71 -32.54
C GLY A 98 -19.04 39.26 -32.99
N LYS A 99 -20.09 38.42 -33.12
CA LYS A 99 -21.36 38.82 -33.79
C LYS A 99 -22.61 38.83 -32.89
N ILE A 100 -22.48 38.50 -31.61
CA ILE A 100 -23.61 38.44 -30.68
C ILE A 100 -23.69 39.73 -29.85
N PRO A 101 -24.85 40.41 -29.81
CA PRO A 101 -25.05 41.62 -29.00
C PRO A 101 -24.72 41.40 -27.52
N ASN A 102 -24.17 42.43 -26.88
CA ASN A 102 -23.66 42.35 -25.49
C ASN A 102 -24.72 41.96 -24.46
N GLY A 103 -25.99 42.30 -24.67
CA GLY A 103 -27.10 41.91 -23.79
C GLY A 103 -27.30 40.39 -23.77
N THR A 104 -27.37 39.77 -24.95
CA THR A 104 -27.51 38.31 -25.10
C THR A 104 -26.28 37.56 -24.57
N ARG A 105 -25.08 38.14 -24.69
CA ARG A 105 -23.86 37.59 -24.09
C ARG A 105 -23.92 37.62 -22.56
N ARG A 106 -24.42 38.73 -21.98
CA ARG A 106 -24.56 38.89 -20.53
C ARG A 106 -25.62 37.95 -19.95
N ASP A 107 -26.75 37.78 -20.64
CA ASP A 107 -27.80 36.84 -20.23
C ASP A 107 -27.32 35.39 -20.32
N TYR A 108 -26.57 35.04 -21.36
CA TYR A 108 -25.96 33.72 -21.53
C TYR A 108 -24.92 33.44 -20.44
N VAL A 109 -24.04 34.39 -20.12
CA VAL A 109 -23.06 34.29 -19.03
C VAL A 109 -23.74 34.17 -17.67
N THR A 110 -24.81 34.93 -17.42
CA THR A 110 -25.55 34.89 -16.15
C THR A 110 -26.30 33.57 -15.96
N ALA A 111 -26.93 33.05 -17.03
CA ALA A 111 -27.59 31.75 -17.02
C ALA A 111 -26.59 30.58 -16.93
N THR A 112 -25.39 30.74 -17.50
CA THR A 112 -24.27 29.79 -17.41
C THR A 112 -23.66 29.78 -16.01
N SER A 113 -23.52 30.95 -15.36
CA SER A 113 -22.98 31.09 -14.01
C SER A 113 -23.85 30.39 -12.95
N ARG A 114 -25.18 30.56 -13.01
CA ARG A 114 -26.11 29.86 -12.09
C ARG A 114 -26.08 28.33 -12.24
N ARG A 115 -25.74 27.81 -13.42
CA ARG A 115 -25.64 26.36 -13.68
C ARG A 115 -24.27 25.80 -13.33
N LEU A 116 -23.20 26.61 -13.40
CA LEU A 116 -21.86 26.26 -12.93
C LEU A 116 -21.80 26.06 -11.41
N SER A 117 -22.50 26.89 -10.62
CA SER A 117 -22.63 26.66 -9.17
C SER A 117 -23.30 25.33 -8.86
N ALA A 118 -24.35 24.96 -9.62
CA ALA A 118 -25.01 23.65 -9.47
C ALA A 118 -24.14 22.47 -9.91
N CYS A 119 -23.24 22.65 -10.89
CA CYS A 119 -22.27 21.61 -11.27
C CYS A 119 -21.20 21.38 -10.20
N VAL A 120 -20.85 22.41 -9.42
CA VAL A 120 -19.87 22.30 -8.30
C VAL A 120 -20.51 21.59 -7.10
N ASP A 121 -21.81 21.79 -6.86
CA ASP A 121 -22.54 21.03 -5.84
C ASP A 121 -22.71 19.53 -6.21
N ASP A 122 -22.71 19.21 -7.51
CA ASP A 122 -22.75 17.83 -8.05
C ASP A 122 -21.33 17.21 -8.22
N LEU A 123 -20.26 17.95 -7.91
CA LEU A 123 -18.88 17.46 -7.81
C LEU A 123 -18.58 17.16 -6.34
N ASP A 124 -18.31 15.90 -6.00
CA ASP A 124 -18.06 15.46 -4.61
C ASP A 124 -16.65 15.85 -4.11
N VAL A 125 -16.32 17.14 -4.17
CA VAL A 125 -15.03 17.70 -3.76
C VAL A 125 -15.27 19.01 -2.99
N ASP A 126 -14.91 19.04 -1.69
CA ASP A 126 -15.04 20.24 -0.82
C ASP A 126 -14.16 21.37 -1.37
N PRO A 127 -14.73 22.53 -1.77
CA PRO A 127 -13.98 23.55 -2.49
C PRO A 127 -13.18 24.52 -1.59
N ARG A 128 -12.94 24.22 -0.30
CA ARG A 128 -12.28 25.17 0.61
C ARG A 128 -10.75 25.16 0.53
N PRO A 129 -10.09 26.35 0.58
CA PRO A 129 -8.65 26.45 0.71
C PRO A 129 -8.19 26.17 2.15
N VAL A 130 -7.06 25.48 2.29
CA VAL A 130 -6.44 25.10 3.57
C VAL A 130 -5.92 26.35 4.32
N SER A 131 -6.42 26.63 5.55
CA SER A 131 -5.64 27.23 6.68
C SER A 131 -6.40 27.35 8.03
N THR A 132 -5.75 26.84 9.10
CA THR A 132 -5.70 27.21 10.55
C THR A 132 -6.95 27.37 11.46
N SER A 133 -7.06 26.42 12.42
CA SER A 133 -7.54 26.49 13.84
C SER A 133 -9.04 26.38 14.25
N LEU A 134 -9.31 25.33 15.06
CA LEU A 134 -10.21 25.12 16.23
C LEU A 134 -11.61 25.77 16.37
N ASN A 135 -12.62 24.88 16.49
CA ASN A 135 -13.63 24.72 17.58
C ASN A 135 -15.15 24.68 17.22
N ALA A 136 -15.77 23.60 17.73
CA ALA A 136 -17.12 23.42 18.32
C ALA A 136 -18.41 23.27 17.45
N HIS A 137 -19.12 22.18 17.80
CA HIS A 137 -20.47 21.65 17.50
C HIS A 137 -21.67 22.60 17.83
N PRO A 138 -22.96 22.36 17.41
CA PRO A 138 -23.73 21.12 17.66
C PRO A 138 -24.81 20.63 16.64
N SER A 139 -25.33 19.45 17.00
CA SER A 139 -26.26 18.46 16.41
C SER A 139 -27.64 18.90 15.89
N VAL A 140 -28.16 18.20 14.86
CA VAL A 140 -29.59 17.82 14.72
C VAL A 140 -29.72 16.46 14.00
N GLN A 141 -30.56 15.58 14.55
CA GLN A 141 -30.97 14.28 13.99
C GLN A 141 -31.97 14.45 12.83
N ALA A 142 -31.73 13.76 11.70
CA ALA A 142 -32.77 13.36 10.75
C ALA A 142 -32.29 12.12 9.98
N GLU A 143 -33.11 11.07 9.95
CA GLU A 143 -32.87 9.83 9.22
C GLU A 143 -32.70 10.12 7.71
N HIS A 144 -31.55 9.77 7.14
CA HIS A 144 -31.20 10.10 5.75
C HIS A 144 -31.57 8.97 4.78
N PRO A 145 -32.23 9.25 3.64
CA PRO A 145 -32.64 8.25 2.62
C PRO A 145 -31.48 7.62 1.82
N LEU A 146 -30.23 7.72 2.30
CA LEU A 146 -29.01 7.24 1.65
C LEU A 146 -28.83 5.71 1.73
N SER A 147 -29.36 5.06 2.77
CA SER A 147 -29.20 3.60 2.95
C SER A 147 -29.92 2.78 1.87
N THR A 148 -31.01 3.32 1.32
CA THR A 148 -31.81 2.66 0.28
C THR A 148 -31.25 2.89 -1.14
N LEU A 149 -30.42 3.92 -1.33
CA LEU A 149 -29.81 4.24 -2.63
C LEU A 149 -28.48 3.49 -2.85
N LEU A 150 -27.68 3.32 -1.79
CA LEU A 150 -26.41 2.56 -1.83
C LEU A 150 -26.61 1.08 -2.17
N ALA A 151 -27.75 0.48 -1.82
CA ALA A 151 -28.07 -0.90 -2.16
C ALA A 151 -28.36 -1.13 -3.67
N LYS A 152 -28.51 -0.06 -4.48
CA LYS A 152 -28.92 -0.15 -5.90
C LYS A 152 -27.85 0.27 -6.91
N MET A 153 -26.63 0.60 -6.47
CA MET A 153 -25.56 1.12 -7.36
C MET A 153 -24.31 0.22 -7.43
N THR A 154 -24.50 -1.09 -7.55
CA THR A 154 -23.44 -1.97 -8.07
C THR A 154 -23.45 -1.89 -9.59
N ILE A 155 -22.51 -1.14 -10.17
CA ILE A 155 -22.14 -1.36 -11.58
C ILE A 155 -21.69 -2.83 -11.65
N PRO A 156 -22.26 -3.68 -12.52
CA PRO A 156 -21.78 -5.04 -12.65
C PRO A 156 -20.32 -4.96 -13.08
N LEU A 157 -19.41 -5.51 -12.26
CA LEU A 157 -18.05 -5.79 -12.69
C LEU A 157 -18.13 -6.49 -14.05
N SER A 158 -17.36 -6.02 -15.04
CA SER A 158 -17.17 -6.78 -16.27
C SER A 158 -16.88 -8.23 -15.87
N PRO A 159 -17.56 -9.23 -16.44
CA PRO A 159 -17.33 -10.61 -16.08
C PRO A 159 -15.83 -10.89 -16.19
N ALA A 160 -15.27 -11.51 -15.15
CA ALA A 160 -13.86 -11.86 -15.13
C ALA A 160 -13.48 -12.50 -16.48
N PRO A 161 -12.36 -12.12 -17.10
CA PRO A 161 -11.97 -12.68 -18.37
C PRO A 161 -12.01 -14.20 -18.28
N SER A 162 -12.76 -14.85 -19.17
CA SER A 162 -13.12 -16.27 -19.04
C SER A 162 -11.91 -17.22 -19.08
N HIS A 163 -10.73 -16.70 -19.44
CA HIS A 163 -9.46 -17.43 -19.45
C HIS A 163 -8.78 -17.50 -18.08
N ILE A 164 -9.11 -16.64 -17.12
CA ILE A 164 -8.45 -16.62 -15.81
C ILE A 164 -9.05 -17.71 -14.93
N THR A 165 -8.17 -18.57 -14.39
CA THR A 165 -8.54 -19.59 -13.40
C THR A 165 -7.81 -19.35 -12.10
N VAL A 166 -8.49 -19.63 -10.98
CA VAL A 166 -7.98 -19.38 -9.63
C VAL A 166 -8.14 -20.64 -8.82
N ARG A 167 -7.06 -21.07 -8.15
CA ARG A 167 -7.08 -22.19 -7.20
C ARG A 167 -6.41 -21.80 -5.89
N PRO A 168 -6.79 -22.39 -4.75
CA PRO A 168 -6.06 -22.19 -3.50
C PRO A 168 -4.59 -22.61 -3.64
N VAL A 169 -3.71 -21.91 -2.91
CA VAL A 169 -2.32 -22.36 -2.75
C VAL A 169 -2.25 -23.67 -1.96
N PRO A 170 -1.29 -24.56 -2.26
CA PRO A 170 -1.03 -25.70 -1.40
C PRO A 170 -0.29 -25.21 -0.14
N TYR A 171 -0.71 -25.63 1.05
CA TYR A 171 0.18 -25.52 2.21
C TYR A 171 0.66 -26.90 2.63
N ALA A 172 1.70 -26.94 3.46
CA ALA A 172 2.37 -28.16 3.91
C ALA A 172 1.37 -29.24 4.35
N ALA A 173 1.66 -30.50 3.97
CA ALA A 173 0.85 -31.64 4.37
C ALA A 173 0.98 -31.95 5.87
N SER A 174 2.07 -31.50 6.50
CA SER A 174 2.36 -31.68 7.92
C SER A 174 1.44 -30.88 8.85
N VAL A 175 0.77 -29.83 8.35
CA VAL A 175 -0.13 -29.02 9.18
C VAL A 175 -1.54 -29.61 9.22
N GLY A 176 -2.13 -29.70 10.42
CA GLY A 176 -3.42 -30.34 10.71
C GLY A 176 -4.66 -29.60 10.18
N LYS A 177 -5.81 -29.73 10.88
CA LYS A 177 -7.08 -29.13 10.45
C LYS A 177 -7.03 -27.60 10.55
N ARG A 178 -7.04 -26.93 9.40
CA ARG A 178 -7.04 -25.46 9.28
C ARG A 178 -8.41 -24.84 9.54
N VAL A 179 -8.42 -23.53 9.81
CA VAL A 179 -9.64 -22.72 9.84
C VAL A 179 -10.24 -22.72 8.43
N ARG A 180 -11.31 -23.49 8.23
CA ARG A 180 -11.82 -23.89 6.90
C ARG A 180 -12.40 -22.75 6.05
N ASN A 181 -12.57 -21.56 6.62
CA ASN A 181 -13.39 -20.51 6.03
C ASN A 181 -12.59 -19.37 5.38
N GLU A 182 -11.27 -19.31 5.55
CA GLU A 182 -10.41 -18.31 4.90
C GLU A 182 -9.48 -18.95 3.88
N GLN A 183 -9.65 -18.55 2.62
CA GLN A 183 -8.72 -18.88 1.55
C GLN A 183 -7.62 -17.81 1.53
N PHE A 184 -6.58 -17.97 2.35
CA PHE A 184 -5.38 -17.16 2.28
C PHE A 184 -4.41 -17.77 1.25
N GLY A 185 -4.04 -16.98 0.25
CA GLY A 185 -3.23 -17.38 -0.88
C GLY A 185 -4.01 -18.04 -2.03
N VAL A 186 -3.75 -17.59 -3.26
CA VAL A 186 -4.26 -18.21 -4.49
C VAL A 186 -3.19 -18.31 -5.57
N ILE A 187 -3.34 -19.30 -6.43
CA ILE A 187 -2.58 -19.44 -7.68
C ILE A 187 -3.49 -19.05 -8.83
N VAL A 188 -2.98 -18.20 -9.71
CA VAL A 188 -3.67 -17.66 -10.87
C VAL A 188 -3.02 -18.19 -12.14
N ALA A 189 -3.85 -18.70 -13.05
CA ALA A 189 -3.44 -19.16 -14.37
C ALA A 189 -4.33 -18.55 -15.46
N GLY A 190 -3.84 -18.58 -16.70
CA GLY A 190 -4.55 -18.08 -17.88
C GLY A 190 -4.08 -16.72 -18.37
N ILE A 191 -3.34 -15.96 -17.56
CA ILE A 191 -2.70 -14.71 -18.02
C ILE A 191 -1.44 -15.08 -18.81
N SER A 192 -1.42 -14.76 -20.10
CA SER A 192 -0.36 -15.17 -21.02
C SER A 192 0.89 -14.29 -20.98
N ASP A 193 0.77 -13.03 -20.55
CA ASP A 193 1.91 -12.10 -20.42
C ASP A 193 1.72 -11.13 -19.25
N ILE A 194 2.53 -11.30 -18.20
CA ILE A 194 2.51 -10.41 -17.03
C ILE A 194 3.13 -9.04 -17.35
N ASN A 195 4.02 -8.96 -18.35
CA ASN A 195 4.68 -7.70 -18.73
C ASN A 195 3.71 -6.71 -19.38
N SER A 196 2.57 -7.19 -19.87
CA SER A 196 1.56 -6.39 -20.57
C SER A 196 0.14 -6.76 -20.13
N LEU A 197 -0.14 -6.63 -18.83
CA LEU A 197 -1.48 -6.86 -18.28
C LEU A 197 -2.49 -5.85 -18.85
N SER A 198 -3.61 -6.34 -19.37
CA SER A 198 -4.76 -5.47 -19.64
C SER A 198 -5.34 -4.90 -18.35
N SER A 199 -6.03 -3.76 -18.42
CA SER A 199 -6.68 -3.16 -17.24
C SER A 199 -7.70 -4.10 -16.59
N ALA A 200 -8.38 -4.95 -17.38
CA ALA A 200 -9.34 -5.92 -16.87
C ALA A 200 -8.65 -7.08 -16.12
N GLU A 201 -7.52 -7.57 -16.63
CA GLU A 201 -6.72 -8.58 -15.93
C GLU A 201 -6.12 -8.02 -14.64
N PHE A 202 -5.57 -6.80 -14.69
CA PHE A 202 -5.04 -6.13 -13.51
C PHE A 202 -6.11 -5.98 -12.41
N GLN A 203 -7.33 -5.54 -12.75
CA GLN A 203 -8.42 -5.45 -11.78
C GLN A 203 -8.73 -6.80 -11.12
N VAL A 204 -8.69 -7.90 -11.87
CA VAL A 204 -8.87 -9.24 -11.28
C VAL A 204 -7.71 -9.58 -10.34
N VAL A 205 -6.46 -9.32 -10.74
CA VAL A 205 -5.28 -9.57 -9.90
C VAL A 205 -5.32 -8.74 -8.62
N GLU A 206 -5.69 -7.46 -8.70
CA GLU A 206 -5.84 -6.55 -7.56
C GLU A 206 -6.90 -7.06 -6.58
N GLN A 207 -8.09 -7.41 -7.08
CA GLN A 207 -9.18 -7.95 -6.26
C GLN A 207 -8.77 -9.25 -5.59
N LEU A 208 -8.10 -10.15 -6.31
CA LEU A 208 -7.59 -11.40 -5.74
C LEU A 208 -6.55 -11.12 -4.65
N LEU A 209 -5.64 -10.18 -4.87
CA LEU A 209 -4.60 -9.81 -3.91
C LEU A 209 -5.21 -9.30 -2.61
N TYR A 210 -6.13 -8.34 -2.67
CA TYR A 210 -6.75 -7.81 -1.46
C TYR A 210 -7.67 -8.82 -0.76
N LYS A 211 -8.31 -9.72 -1.50
CA LYS A 211 -9.19 -10.76 -0.94
C LYS A 211 -8.44 -11.93 -0.31
N HIS A 212 -7.32 -12.33 -0.91
CA HIS A 212 -6.60 -13.55 -0.55
C HIS A 212 -5.21 -13.30 0.04
N GLY A 213 -4.74 -12.05 0.08
CA GLY A 213 -3.48 -11.63 0.66
C GLY A 213 -2.24 -11.96 -0.17
N VAL A 214 -2.20 -13.13 -0.82
CA VAL A 214 -1.10 -13.58 -1.68
C VAL A 214 -1.64 -14.12 -3.01
N VAL A 215 -1.03 -13.70 -4.11
CA VAL A 215 -1.32 -14.19 -5.47
C VAL A 215 -0.04 -14.74 -6.06
N VAL A 216 -0.07 -15.97 -6.56
CA VAL A 216 1.08 -16.64 -7.18
C VAL A 216 0.77 -16.95 -8.64
N PHE A 217 1.71 -16.62 -9.52
CA PHE A 217 1.73 -17.05 -10.91
C PHE A 217 2.83 -18.08 -11.10
N GLU A 218 2.53 -19.11 -11.88
CA GLU A 218 3.46 -20.20 -12.19
C GLU A 218 3.93 -20.09 -13.64
N ASP A 219 5.23 -20.26 -13.86
CA ASP A 219 5.87 -20.28 -15.19
C ASP A 219 5.57 -19.04 -16.04
N VAL A 220 5.84 -17.86 -15.48
CA VAL A 220 5.71 -16.58 -16.19
C VAL A 220 7.08 -16.05 -16.57
N ASP A 221 7.20 -15.54 -17.80
CA ASP A 221 8.36 -14.76 -18.22
C ASP A 221 8.16 -13.31 -17.79
N LEU A 222 9.01 -12.82 -16.89
CA LEU A 222 8.92 -11.47 -16.35
C LEU A 222 10.22 -10.72 -16.64
N THR A 223 10.10 -9.47 -17.07
CA THR A 223 11.20 -8.51 -17.17
C THR A 223 11.20 -7.60 -15.94
N SER A 224 12.34 -7.03 -15.57
CA SER A 224 12.41 -6.05 -14.47
C SER A 224 11.49 -4.84 -14.72
N ALA A 225 11.39 -4.38 -15.97
CA ALA A 225 10.46 -3.32 -16.37
C ALA A 225 8.99 -3.75 -16.21
N GLY A 226 8.62 -4.97 -16.62
CA GLY A 226 7.29 -5.52 -16.43
C GLY A 226 6.92 -5.70 -14.96
N GLN A 227 7.86 -6.16 -14.13
CA GLN A 227 7.68 -6.26 -12.68
C GLN A 227 7.44 -4.89 -12.04
N TRP A 228 8.22 -3.88 -12.45
CA TRP A 228 8.01 -2.51 -12.00
C TRP A 228 6.64 -1.99 -12.45
N ALA A 229 6.26 -2.14 -13.72
CA ALA A 229 4.96 -1.72 -14.24
C ALA A 229 3.78 -2.34 -13.46
N LEU A 230 3.84 -3.66 -13.19
CA LEU A 230 2.86 -4.35 -12.38
C LEU A 230 2.79 -3.81 -10.95
N THR A 231 3.94 -3.57 -10.32
CA THR A 231 4.01 -3.04 -8.94
C THR A 231 3.44 -1.62 -8.87
N SER A 232 3.82 -0.76 -9.83
CA SER A 232 3.35 0.63 -9.95
C SER A 232 1.85 0.72 -10.24
N ALA A 233 1.24 -0.29 -10.87
CA ALA A 233 -0.19 -0.26 -11.14
C ALA A 233 -1.07 -0.18 -9.87
N PHE A 234 -0.57 -0.62 -8.71
CA PHE A 234 -1.25 -0.49 -7.41
C PHE A 234 -1.12 0.89 -6.78
N ASP A 235 -0.12 1.68 -7.16
CA ASP A 235 0.10 3.06 -6.73
C ASP A 235 0.84 3.83 -7.82
N PRO A 236 0.14 4.32 -8.87
CA PRO A 236 0.79 4.89 -10.05
C PRO A 236 1.63 6.15 -9.80
N ALA A 237 1.45 6.79 -8.63
CA ALA A 237 2.23 7.96 -8.23
C ALA A 237 3.45 7.59 -7.38
N ALA A 238 3.58 6.33 -6.94
CA ALA A 238 4.75 5.83 -6.24
C ALA A 238 5.89 5.53 -7.24
N VAL A 239 7.03 6.19 -7.06
CA VAL A 239 8.19 6.07 -7.97
C VAL A 239 9.48 5.64 -7.25
N GLU A 240 9.51 5.74 -5.93
CA GLU A 240 10.68 5.46 -5.10
C GLU A 240 10.57 4.06 -4.50
N TYR A 241 11.70 3.36 -4.38
CA TYR A 241 11.77 2.10 -3.64
C TYR A 241 11.34 2.30 -2.17
N GLY A 242 10.68 1.30 -1.57
CA GLY A 242 10.08 1.41 -0.23
C GLY A 242 11.05 1.80 0.89
N HIS A 243 12.36 1.61 0.70
CA HIS A 243 13.42 1.99 1.64
C HIS A 243 14.28 3.19 1.19
N GLY A 244 13.83 3.94 0.17
CA GLY A 244 14.51 5.11 -0.37
C GLY A 244 15.58 4.82 -1.43
N PRO A 245 16.21 5.85 -2.03
CA PRO A 245 17.33 5.68 -2.94
C PRO A 245 18.52 5.07 -2.19
N ASP A 246 19.33 4.28 -2.90
CA ASP A 246 20.63 3.80 -2.40
C ASP A 246 21.64 4.96 -2.28
N GLY A 247 21.38 5.90 -1.38
CA GLY A 247 22.43 6.71 -0.78
C GLY A 247 23.22 5.81 0.15
N LYS A 248 24.51 5.57 -0.16
CA LYS A 248 25.50 4.79 0.60
C LYS A 248 24.91 4.12 1.84
N ARG A 249 24.41 2.89 1.66
CA ARG A 249 23.75 2.13 2.73
C ARG A 249 24.61 2.21 3.98
N ASP A 250 24.03 2.69 5.06
CA ASP A 250 24.74 2.76 6.33
C ASP A 250 25.10 1.33 6.74
N THR A 251 26.39 1.04 6.93
CA THR A 251 26.87 -0.30 7.31
C THR A 251 26.32 -0.79 8.65
N ARG A 252 25.74 0.12 9.46
CA ARG A 252 25.05 -0.19 10.71
C ARG A 252 23.63 -0.73 10.48
N SER A 253 23.04 -0.50 9.30
CA SER A 253 21.72 -1.01 8.95
C SER A 253 21.79 -2.52 8.69
N ILE A 254 20.86 -3.26 9.28
CA ILE A 254 20.74 -4.70 9.04
C ILE A 254 20.36 -5.06 7.59
N LEU A 255 19.87 -4.10 6.80
CA LEU A 255 19.51 -4.30 5.38
C LEU A 255 20.69 -4.11 4.41
N HIS A 256 21.83 -3.60 4.90
CA HIS A 256 22.95 -3.16 4.06
C HIS A 256 23.40 -4.23 3.06
N LYS A 257 23.49 -5.49 3.50
CA LYS A 257 24.11 -6.58 2.74
C LYS A 257 23.18 -7.21 1.69
N ASP A 258 21.87 -7.00 1.82
CA ASP A 258 20.87 -7.92 1.23
C ASP A 258 20.40 -7.50 -0.16
N LEU A 259 20.34 -6.20 -0.43
CA LEU A 259 19.70 -5.65 -1.64
C LEU A 259 20.72 -5.33 -2.75
N ARG A 260 20.35 -5.28 -4.02
CA ARG A 260 21.18 -4.74 -5.12
C ARG A 260 20.29 -4.07 -6.14
N ASN A 261 20.43 -2.77 -6.36
CA ASN A 261 19.61 -2.04 -7.33
C ASN A 261 19.93 -2.49 -8.75
N LEU A 262 18.92 -2.94 -9.50
CA LEU A 262 19.06 -3.08 -10.93
C LEU A 262 19.12 -1.69 -11.59
N SER A 263 19.83 -1.59 -12.70
CA SER A 263 20.02 -0.30 -13.38
C SER A 263 18.71 0.19 -14.02
N GLY A 264 18.35 1.46 -13.78
CA GLY A 264 17.20 2.11 -14.43
C GLY A 264 15.82 1.70 -13.90
N THR A 265 15.74 1.00 -12.76
CA THR A 265 14.47 0.54 -12.18
C THR A 265 14.57 0.45 -10.64
N PRO A 266 13.45 0.58 -9.89
CA PRO A 266 13.44 0.34 -8.45
C PRO A 266 13.51 -1.16 -8.06
N VAL A 267 13.55 -2.08 -9.03
CA VAL A 267 13.68 -3.53 -8.78
C VAL A 267 15.04 -3.85 -8.16
N GLN A 268 15.01 -4.70 -7.12
CA GLN A 268 16.17 -5.18 -6.38
C GLN A 268 16.49 -6.63 -6.76
N LEU A 269 17.76 -6.93 -6.98
CA LEU A 269 18.28 -8.30 -6.94
C LEU A 269 18.62 -8.68 -5.49
N ILE A 270 18.00 -9.75 -5.00
CA ILE A 270 18.21 -10.29 -3.66
C ILE A 270 18.50 -11.80 -3.74
N GLY A 271 19.22 -12.35 -2.77
CA GLY A 271 19.52 -13.78 -2.82
C GLY A 271 20.73 -14.24 -2.04
N ASN A 272 21.36 -15.32 -2.51
CA ASN A 272 22.55 -15.94 -1.94
C ASN A 272 23.51 -16.37 -3.05
N GLY A 273 24.79 -16.46 -2.71
CA GLY A 273 25.80 -17.04 -3.59
C GLY A 273 26.25 -16.08 -4.69
N VAL A 274 27.06 -16.63 -5.61
CA VAL A 274 27.65 -15.88 -6.72
C VAL A 274 26.74 -16.00 -7.95
N VAL A 275 26.19 -14.88 -8.40
CA VAL A 275 25.39 -14.80 -9.62
C VAL A 275 26.24 -14.26 -10.75
N THR A 276 26.27 -14.97 -11.87
CA THR A 276 27.00 -14.57 -13.07
C THR A 276 26.11 -14.35 -14.30
N ASP A 277 24.85 -14.78 -14.25
CA ASP A 277 23.94 -14.73 -15.40
C ASP A 277 23.57 -13.26 -15.74
N PRO A 278 23.96 -12.75 -16.92
CA PRO A 278 23.64 -11.38 -17.32
C PRO A 278 22.13 -11.12 -17.43
N HIS A 279 21.30 -12.14 -17.69
CA HIS A 279 19.84 -12.01 -17.65
C HIS A 279 19.35 -11.67 -16.25
N ILE A 280 19.91 -12.26 -15.20
CA ILE A 280 19.56 -11.97 -13.80
C ILE A 280 20.12 -10.61 -13.36
N LEU A 281 21.36 -10.31 -13.76
CA LEU A 281 22.10 -9.14 -13.30
C LEU A 281 21.59 -7.81 -13.87
N GLN A 282 20.99 -7.81 -15.07
CA GLN A 282 20.38 -6.61 -15.68
C GLN A 282 21.26 -5.34 -15.57
N GLY A 283 22.55 -5.48 -15.90
CA GLY A 283 23.52 -4.38 -15.87
C GLY A 283 24.34 -4.25 -14.57
N LEU A 284 24.09 -5.07 -13.55
CA LEU A 284 25.00 -5.20 -12.41
C LEU A 284 26.36 -5.81 -12.81
N GLU A 285 27.40 -5.47 -12.06
CA GLU A 285 28.73 -6.06 -12.23
C GLU A 285 28.69 -7.58 -12.03
N SER A 286 29.34 -8.32 -12.94
CA SER A 286 29.47 -9.77 -12.90
C SER A 286 30.92 -10.15 -12.59
N PRO A 287 31.20 -11.02 -11.60
CA PRO A 287 30.23 -11.73 -10.75
C PRO A 287 29.63 -10.82 -9.66
N CYS A 288 28.36 -11.06 -9.31
CA CYS A 288 27.70 -10.40 -8.18
C CYS A 288 27.56 -11.37 -6.99
N GLN A 289 28.17 -11.04 -5.85
CA GLN A 289 27.97 -11.78 -4.60
C GLN A 289 26.71 -11.29 -3.87
N LEU A 290 25.75 -12.19 -3.69
CA LEU A 290 24.55 -12.00 -2.87
C LEU A 290 24.72 -12.68 -1.51
N ALA A 291 23.98 -12.22 -0.50
CA ALA A 291 24.01 -12.75 0.85
C ALA A 291 22.60 -12.93 1.38
N HIS A 292 22.24 -14.16 1.76
CA HIS A 292 20.93 -14.44 2.33
C HIS A 292 20.89 -14.03 3.81
N PRO A 293 19.93 -13.19 4.23
CA PRO A 293 19.71 -12.96 5.64
C PRO A 293 19.24 -14.25 6.31
N SER A 294 19.75 -14.57 7.50
CA SER A 294 19.40 -15.80 8.19
C SER A 294 19.25 -15.59 9.70
N HIS A 295 18.42 -16.43 10.31
CA HIS A 295 18.25 -16.48 11.75
C HIS A 295 19.59 -16.67 12.48
N GLN A 296 20.57 -17.34 11.86
CA GLN A 296 21.89 -17.61 12.45
C GLN A 296 22.63 -16.34 12.87
N SER A 297 22.51 -15.25 12.12
CA SER A 297 23.18 -13.99 12.43
C SER A 297 22.31 -13.00 13.22
N PHE A 298 20.98 -13.14 13.12
CA PHE A 298 20.03 -12.15 13.63
C PHE A 298 19.37 -12.53 14.95
N HIS A 299 19.23 -13.83 15.26
CA HIS A 299 18.60 -14.28 16.49
C HIS A 299 19.58 -14.26 17.66
N LYS A 300 19.05 -14.16 18.88
CA LYS A 300 19.85 -14.21 20.12
C LYS A 300 20.43 -15.60 20.35
N THR A 301 19.63 -16.63 20.10
CA THR A 301 20.07 -18.03 20.16
C THR A 301 20.22 -18.57 18.75
N GLN A 302 21.12 -19.53 18.59
CA GLN A 302 21.42 -20.18 17.33
C GLN A 302 21.02 -21.65 17.39
N ILE A 303 20.65 -22.21 16.24
CA ILE A 303 20.56 -23.66 16.07
C ILE A 303 21.98 -24.19 16.00
N SER A 304 22.27 -25.30 16.67
CA SER A 304 23.60 -25.91 16.61
C SER A 304 23.95 -26.35 15.19
N ASP A 305 25.25 -26.47 14.89
CA ASP A 305 25.71 -26.95 13.58
C ASP A 305 25.21 -28.38 13.31
N GLU A 306 25.11 -29.22 14.34
CA GLU A 306 24.59 -30.58 14.24
C GLU A 306 23.12 -30.61 13.81
N ASP A 307 22.27 -29.78 14.43
CA ASP A 307 20.85 -29.71 14.08
C ASP A 307 20.63 -28.98 12.76
N SER A 308 21.46 -27.97 12.45
CA SER A 308 21.46 -27.32 11.14
C SER A 308 21.79 -28.33 10.03
N ALA A 309 22.77 -29.22 10.25
CA ALA A 309 23.13 -30.29 9.32
C ALA A 309 22.02 -31.34 9.16
N LYS A 310 21.14 -31.51 10.15
CA LYS A 310 19.92 -32.34 10.06
C LYS A 310 18.76 -31.63 9.33
N GLY A 311 18.94 -30.38 8.92
CA GLY A 311 17.93 -29.58 8.22
C GLY A 311 17.04 -28.74 9.13
N PHE A 312 17.37 -28.57 10.41
CA PHE A 312 16.63 -27.64 11.28
C PHE A 312 17.00 -26.18 11.00
N THR A 313 16.00 -25.32 10.96
CA THR A 313 16.14 -23.88 10.72
C THR A 313 15.11 -23.08 11.54
N ARG A 314 15.08 -21.77 11.37
CA ARG A 314 14.08 -20.85 11.93
C ARG A 314 13.63 -19.85 10.87
N PHE A 315 12.49 -19.20 11.10
CA PHE A 315 12.14 -17.99 10.36
C PHE A 315 13.21 -16.93 10.62
N TYR A 316 13.63 -16.19 9.59
CA TYR A 316 14.58 -15.09 9.76
C TYR A 316 14.00 -13.97 10.63
N ARG A 317 12.95 -13.32 10.11
CA ARG A 317 12.20 -12.26 10.80
C ARG A 317 10.82 -12.14 10.19
N TRP A 318 9.78 -12.12 11.02
CA TRP A 318 8.43 -11.75 10.59
C TRP A 318 8.31 -10.24 10.46
N HIS A 319 7.91 -9.77 9.28
CA HIS A 319 7.79 -8.34 9.01
C HIS A 319 6.85 -8.04 7.85
N MET A 320 6.53 -6.75 7.69
CA MET A 320 6.08 -6.18 6.42
C MET A 320 7.22 -5.37 5.83
N ASP A 321 7.26 -5.20 4.51
CA ASP A 321 8.18 -4.26 3.88
C ASP A 321 7.76 -2.84 4.26
N ALA A 322 8.63 -2.04 4.86
CA ALA A 322 8.35 -0.65 5.21
C ALA A 322 9.63 0.06 5.67
N ALA A 323 9.85 1.32 5.29
CA ALA A 323 10.94 2.10 5.90
C ALA A 323 10.71 2.38 7.39
N LEU A 324 9.44 2.54 7.79
CA LEU A 324 8.97 2.90 9.14
C LEU A 324 9.50 4.25 9.68
N TYR A 325 10.23 4.98 8.85
CA TYR A 325 10.69 6.34 9.07
C TYR A 325 10.64 7.08 7.73
N GLN A 326 10.09 8.29 7.72
CA GLN A 326 9.91 9.18 6.56
C GLN A 326 8.94 8.67 5.47
N ARG A 327 9.01 7.38 5.09
CA ARG A 327 8.22 6.78 4.00
C ARG A 327 7.12 5.86 4.50
N ASP A 328 6.02 5.83 3.76
CA ASP A 328 4.87 5.01 4.08
C ASP A 328 4.98 3.59 3.49
N PRO A 329 4.38 2.58 4.15
CA PRO A 329 4.50 1.18 3.77
C PRO A 329 3.90 0.91 2.37
N PRO A 330 4.64 0.22 1.48
CA PRO A 330 4.15 -0.22 0.18
C PRO A 330 2.79 -0.92 0.26
N LYS A 331 1.92 -0.73 -0.75
CA LYS A 331 0.63 -1.44 -0.85
C LYS A 331 0.83 -2.92 -1.19
N VAL A 332 1.75 -3.19 -2.10
CA VAL A 332 2.09 -4.51 -2.63
C VAL A 332 3.60 -4.66 -2.67
N THR A 333 4.06 -5.89 -2.53
CA THR A 333 5.41 -6.30 -2.94
C THR A 333 5.29 -7.42 -3.96
N THR A 334 6.15 -7.38 -4.98
CA THR A 334 6.28 -8.41 -6.00
C THR A 334 7.63 -9.09 -5.87
N LEU A 335 7.64 -10.43 -5.97
CA LEU A 335 8.83 -11.25 -5.81
C LEU A 335 8.87 -12.32 -6.90
N TYR A 336 9.89 -12.28 -7.75
CA TYR A 336 10.05 -13.15 -8.91
C TYR A 336 11.26 -14.06 -8.74
N GLY A 337 11.04 -15.38 -8.79
CA GLY A 337 12.07 -16.40 -8.63
C GLY A 337 12.83 -16.66 -9.92
N LEU A 338 14.15 -16.46 -9.91
CA LEU A 338 15.02 -16.63 -11.07
C LEU A 338 15.81 -17.94 -10.99
N GLU A 339 16.51 -18.14 -9.88
CA GLU A 339 17.40 -19.29 -9.66
C GLU A 339 17.35 -19.68 -8.19
N MET A 340 17.20 -20.97 -7.88
CA MET A 340 17.24 -21.48 -6.51
C MET A 340 17.37 -23.01 -6.49
N PRO A 341 17.88 -23.60 -5.39
CA PRO A 341 17.75 -25.02 -5.14
C PRO A 341 16.29 -25.36 -4.84
N THR A 342 15.76 -26.44 -5.43
CA THR A 342 14.33 -26.79 -5.33
C THR A 342 14.06 -28.12 -4.62
N SER A 343 15.09 -28.90 -4.30
CA SER A 343 14.93 -30.25 -3.76
C SER A 343 15.02 -30.33 -2.22
N ARG A 344 15.71 -29.38 -1.57
CA ARG A 344 16.00 -29.46 -0.14
C ARG A 344 14.84 -28.94 0.70
N ARG A 345 14.43 -29.73 1.69
CA ARG A 345 13.43 -29.40 2.70
C ARG A 345 14.11 -29.22 4.05
N ASN A 346 13.58 -28.29 4.84
CA ASN A 346 14.04 -27.96 6.18
C ASN A 346 12.85 -28.06 7.16
N ILE A 347 13.15 -28.13 8.45
CA ILE A 347 12.16 -28.03 9.52
C ILE A 347 12.42 -26.74 10.29
N VAL A 348 11.48 -25.80 10.23
CA VAL A 348 11.49 -24.62 11.09
C VAL A 348 11.08 -25.03 12.49
N ARG A 349 11.90 -24.70 13.49
CA ARG A 349 11.55 -24.78 14.91
C ARG A 349 11.26 -23.40 15.46
N TYR A 350 10.23 -23.28 16.30
CA TYR A 350 9.88 -21.99 16.91
C TYR A 350 10.71 -21.72 18.17
N ASP A 351 11.08 -22.77 18.90
CA ASP A 351 11.94 -22.72 20.10
C ASP A 351 11.50 -21.70 21.16
N ASP A 352 10.20 -21.45 21.28
CA ASP A 352 9.58 -20.59 22.29
C ASP A 352 8.84 -21.39 23.39
N GLY A 353 9.12 -22.70 23.47
CA GLY A 353 8.51 -23.62 24.43
C GLY A 353 7.19 -24.25 23.99
N THR A 354 6.63 -23.86 22.84
CA THR A 354 5.41 -24.48 22.28
C THR A 354 5.65 -25.88 21.71
N GLY A 355 6.87 -26.15 21.23
CA GLY A 355 7.17 -27.34 20.45
C GLY A 355 6.68 -27.26 18.99
N ASP A 356 6.24 -26.08 18.53
CA ASP A 356 5.81 -25.88 17.15
C ASP A 356 6.96 -26.11 16.17
N GLU A 357 6.67 -26.89 15.12
CA GLU A 357 7.55 -27.14 13.99
C GLU A 357 6.78 -27.01 12.66
N LEU A 358 7.45 -26.57 11.61
CA LEU A 358 6.89 -26.48 10.26
C LEU A 358 7.90 -26.94 9.21
N GLU A 359 7.51 -27.91 8.38
CA GLU A 359 8.32 -28.30 7.23
C GLU A 359 8.21 -27.25 6.12
N VAL A 360 9.35 -26.77 5.63
CA VAL A 360 9.48 -25.70 4.63
C VAL A 360 10.53 -26.06 3.59
N PRO A 361 10.47 -25.51 2.36
CA PRO A 361 11.59 -25.61 1.42
C PRO A 361 12.76 -24.71 1.84
N LEU A 362 13.97 -25.04 1.39
CA LEU A 362 15.11 -24.14 1.53
C LEU A 362 14.84 -22.81 0.79
N GLY A 363 14.92 -21.69 1.49
CA GLY A 363 14.72 -20.36 0.88
C GLY A 363 13.28 -20.05 0.48
N GLY A 364 12.31 -20.78 1.04
CA GLY A 364 10.89 -20.48 0.94
C GLY A 364 10.58 -19.11 1.55
N THR A 365 9.53 -18.47 1.04
CA THR A 365 8.96 -17.26 1.64
C THR A 365 7.66 -17.62 2.33
N ALA A 366 7.65 -17.49 3.64
CA ALA A 366 6.50 -17.73 4.51
C ALA A 366 5.65 -16.47 4.64
N PHE A 367 4.33 -16.64 4.68
CA PHE A 367 3.33 -15.60 4.75
C PHE A 367 2.26 -15.96 5.77
N VAL A 368 1.71 -14.93 6.42
CA VAL A 368 0.61 -15.03 7.39
C VAL A 368 -0.36 -13.87 7.19
N SER A 369 -1.65 -14.14 7.39
CA SER A 369 -2.74 -13.18 7.16
C SER A 369 -2.96 -12.30 8.39
N GLY A 370 -2.76 -10.98 8.27
CA GLY A 370 -3.10 -10.03 9.32
C GLY A 370 -4.59 -10.05 9.70
N LYS A 371 -5.47 -10.38 8.75
CA LYS A 371 -6.90 -10.57 9.01
C LYS A 371 -7.14 -11.77 9.91
N LEU A 372 -6.52 -12.91 9.60
CA LEU A 372 -6.63 -14.11 10.42
C LEU A 372 -6.06 -13.85 11.82
N MET A 373 -4.92 -13.15 11.91
CA MET A 373 -4.36 -12.76 13.21
C MET A 373 -5.36 -11.97 14.05
N PHE A 374 -6.03 -10.98 13.46
CA PHE A 374 -7.06 -10.20 14.13
C PHE A 374 -8.24 -11.07 14.56
N ASP A 375 -8.72 -11.95 13.70
CA ASP A 375 -9.84 -12.84 13.97
C ASP A 375 -9.59 -13.80 15.14
N LEU A 376 -8.35 -14.26 15.30
CA LEU A 376 -7.90 -15.14 16.38
C LEU A 376 -7.85 -14.45 17.75
N LEU A 377 -7.84 -13.12 17.80
CA LEU A 377 -7.79 -12.39 19.07
C LEU A 377 -9.07 -12.62 19.89
N THR A 378 -8.89 -12.68 21.22
CA THR A 378 -10.00 -12.63 22.16
C THR A 378 -10.72 -11.28 22.08
N PRO A 379 -11.98 -11.16 22.55
CA PRO A 379 -12.70 -9.89 22.52
C PRO A 379 -11.93 -8.72 23.16
N GLU A 380 -11.23 -8.96 24.26
CA GLU A 380 -10.46 -7.96 24.99
C GLU A 380 -9.23 -7.49 24.20
N LEU A 381 -8.58 -8.41 23.50
CA LEU A 381 -7.46 -8.10 22.61
C LEU A 381 -7.92 -7.43 21.32
N LYS A 382 -9.11 -7.75 20.79
CA LYS A 382 -9.72 -7.01 19.67
C LYS A 382 -10.01 -5.56 20.06
N SER A 383 -10.64 -5.35 21.23
CA SER A 383 -10.89 -4.03 21.81
C SER A 383 -9.62 -3.22 21.96
N LEU A 384 -8.55 -3.84 22.48
CA LEU A 384 -7.24 -3.21 22.57
C LEU A 384 -6.68 -2.86 21.20
N ALA A 385 -6.68 -3.81 20.27
CA ALA A 385 -6.04 -3.66 18.96
C ALA A 385 -6.69 -2.55 18.10
N VAL A 386 -8.02 -2.39 18.15
CA VAL A 386 -8.69 -1.33 17.37
C VAL A 386 -8.48 0.08 17.93
N ARG A 387 -8.12 0.20 19.21
CA ARG A 387 -7.84 1.49 19.88
C ARG A 387 -6.36 1.84 19.96
N THR A 388 -5.48 0.93 19.52
CA THR A 388 -4.03 1.12 19.66
C THR A 388 -3.41 1.67 18.39
N ARG A 389 -2.52 2.64 18.56
CA ARG A 389 -1.57 3.11 17.55
C ARG A 389 -0.15 2.73 17.97
N VAL A 390 0.67 2.39 16.99
CA VAL A 390 2.05 1.93 17.15
C VAL A 390 2.98 3.02 16.66
N LYS A 391 3.87 3.49 17.53
CA LYS A 391 4.95 4.42 17.19
C LYS A 391 6.23 3.63 16.96
N TYR A 392 6.93 3.92 15.88
CA TYR A 392 8.18 3.24 15.52
C TYR A 392 9.41 4.02 15.96
N MET A 393 10.57 3.36 15.99
CA MET A 393 11.86 4.01 16.23
C MET A 393 12.28 4.87 15.02
N PRO A 394 12.96 6.00 15.22
CA PRO A 394 13.68 6.67 14.13
C PRO A 394 14.77 5.75 13.59
N HIS A 395 15.02 5.81 12.27
CA HIS A 395 16.00 4.94 11.58
C HIS A 395 15.98 3.48 12.06
N PRO A 396 14.82 2.80 12.04
CA PRO A 396 14.59 1.61 12.88
C PRO A 396 15.55 0.46 12.56
N TYR A 397 15.99 0.33 11.31
CA TYR A 397 16.95 -0.71 10.88
C TYR A 397 18.39 -0.46 11.34
N ILE A 398 18.73 0.77 11.72
CA ILE A 398 19.98 1.11 12.42
C ILE A 398 19.77 0.96 13.92
N ALA A 399 18.64 1.45 14.45
CA ALA A 399 18.30 1.36 15.87
C ALA A 399 18.36 -0.08 16.41
N ILE A 400 17.90 -1.05 15.64
CA ILE A 400 17.96 -2.48 16.02
C ILE A 400 19.23 -3.21 15.54
N GLY A 401 20.22 -2.50 14.99
CA GLY A 401 21.40 -3.09 14.34
C GLY A 401 22.24 -4.01 15.23
N THR A 402 22.27 -3.71 16.53
CA THR A 402 22.99 -4.47 17.57
C THR A 402 22.08 -5.35 18.41
N ALA A 403 20.76 -5.14 18.34
CA ALA A 403 19.77 -5.96 19.02
C ALA A 403 19.60 -7.33 18.35
N LYS A 404 19.05 -8.29 19.10
CA LYS A 404 18.84 -9.66 18.62
C LYS A 404 17.37 -10.05 18.63
N SER A 405 16.98 -10.84 17.64
CA SER A 405 15.59 -11.32 17.49
C SER A 405 15.33 -12.56 18.34
N ARG A 406 14.05 -12.76 18.67
CA ARG A 406 13.54 -13.96 19.34
C ARG A 406 13.72 -15.18 18.43
N PRO A 407 13.79 -16.41 18.98
CA PRO A 407 13.91 -17.65 18.20
C PRO A 407 12.84 -17.85 17.12
N THR A 408 11.64 -17.32 17.31
CA THR A 408 10.54 -17.38 16.33
C THR A 408 10.69 -16.39 15.17
N GLY A 409 11.66 -15.47 15.24
CA GLY A 409 11.79 -14.33 14.33
C GLY A 409 10.70 -13.26 14.51
N LEU A 410 9.79 -13.40 15.48
CA LEU A 410 8.70 -12.46 15.74
C LEU A 410 9.15 -11.41 16.76
N GLY A 411 9.68 -10.29 16.25
CA GLY A 411 10.14 -9.17 17.08
C GLY A 411 11.53 -9.36 17.68
N MET A 412 11.91 -8.46 18.58
CA MET A 412 13.23 -8.42 19.20
C MET A 412 13.20 -8.85 20.66
N GLU A 413 14.35 -9.27 21.18
CA GLU A 413 14.62 -9.42 22.61
C GLU A 413 14.81 -8.03 23.24
N SER A 414 14.38 -7.86 24.50
CA SER A 414 14.49 -6.59 25.23
C SER A 414 15.68 -6.58 26.19
N ASP A 415 16.88 -6.69 25.62
CA ASP A 415 18.14 -6.76 26.37
C ASP A 415 18.86 -5.38 26.47
N GLY A 416 18.24 -4.30 25.98
CA GLY A 416 18.82 -2.96 25.97
C GLY A 416 20.01 -2.82 25.04
N LEU A 417 20.01 -3.56 23.93
CA LEU A 417 21.07 -3.59 22.93
C LEU A 417 20.77 -2.74 21.70
N GLU A 418 19.65 -2.01 21.69
CA GLU A 418 19.33 -1.02 20.67
C GLU A 418 20.36 0.11 20.67
N VAL A 419 20.63 0.69 19.50
CA VAL A 419 21.43 1.89 19.39
C VAL A 419 20.66 3.05 20.02
N PRO A 420 21.24 3.80 20.98
CA PRO A 420 20.61 4.98 21.56
C PRO A 420 20.24 6.00 20.48
N PHE A 421 19.14 6.74 20.67
CA PHE A 421 18.62 7.64 19.65
C PHE A 421 19.55 8.82 19.35
N GLU A 422 20.39 9.20 20.33
CA GLU A 422 21.46 10.20 20.19
C GLU A 422 22.62 9.73 19.28
N ASP A 423 22.80 8.41 19.12
CA ASP A 423 23.86 7.80 18.29
C ASP A 423 23.38 7.42 16.88
N LEU A 424 22.08 7.61 16.60
CA LEU A 424 21.50 7.45 15.28
C LEU A 424 21.94 8.59 14.34
N PRO A 425 21.85 8.41 13.00
CA PRO A 425 21.90 9.55 12.10
C PRO A 425 20.90 10.63 12.52
N PRO A 426 21.16 11.92 12.22
CA PRO A 426 20.22 12.99 12.51
C PRO A 426 18.80 12.62 12.07
N TRP A 427 17.85 12.88 12.96
CA TRP A 427 16.45 12.53 12.75
C TRP A 427 15.53 13.58 13.37
N GLU A 428 14.31 13.64 12.87
CA GLU A 428 13.28 14.59 13.31
C GLU A 428 12.02 13.82 13.68
N GLU A 429 11.37 14.23 14.77
CA GLU A 429 10.18 13.57 15.31
C GLU A 429 9.03 13.50 14.28
N GLU A 430 8.88 14.51 13.42
CA GLU A 430 7.83 14.54 12.38
C GLU A 430 7.96 13.42 11.34
N HIS A 431 9.15 12.86 11.17
CA HIS A 431 9.41 11.74 10.27
C HIS A 431 9.18 10.37 10.93
N VAL A 432 9.03 10.32 12.26
CA VAL A 432 8.71 9.09 12.99
C VAL A 432 7.29 8.67 12.66
N LYS A 433 7.13 7.43 12.18
CA LYS A 433 5.83 6.92 11.78
C LYS A 433 5.03 6.45 12.99
N ILE A 434 3.74 6.81 12.99
CA ILE A 434 2.73 6.31 13.91
C ILE A 434 1.58 5.75 13.06
N PHE A 435 1.32 4.45 13.19
CA PHE A 435 0.26 3.77 12.44
C PHE A 435 -0.76 3.13 13.38
N PRO A 436 -2.03 2.97 12.96
CA PRO A 436 -2.97 2.13 13.71
C PRO A 436 -2.42 0.70 13.82
N MET A 437 -2.77 -0.03 14.88
CA MET A 437 -2.40 -1.43 15.03
C MET A 437 -3.20 -2.35 14.08
N CYS A 438 -4.42 -1.96 13.74
CA CYS A 438 -5.28 -2.64 12.78
C CYS A 438 -5.46 -1.79 11.53
N TRP A 439 -5.18 -2.34 10.35
CA TRP A 439 -5.31 -1.64 9.07
C TRP A 439 -6.54 -2.15 8.32
N ARG A 440 -7.29 -1.23 7.73
CA ARG A 440 -8.49 -1.54 6.94
C ARG A 440 -8.09 -1.93 5.53
N ASN A 441 -8.58 -3.08 5.09
CA ASN A 441 -8.44 -3.53 3.71
C ASN A 441 -9.33 -2.70 2.78
N PRO A 442 -8.79 -2.11 1.69
CA PRO A 442 -9.56 -1.20 0.85
C PRO A 442 -10.64 -1.89 -0.01
N VAL A 443 -10.55 -3.21 -0.19
CA VAL A 443 -11.51 -3.98 -1.00
C VAL A 443 -12.49 -4.75 -0.12
N THR A 444 -11.98 -5.43 0.91
CA THR A 444 -12.85 -6.28 1.76
C THR A 444 -13.41 -5.55 2.97
N GLU A 445 -12.91 -4.35 3.26
CA GLU A 445 -13.24 -3.53 4.44
C GLU A 445 -12.92 -4.18 5.80
N LYS A 446 -12.34 -5.38 5.79
CA LYS A 446 -11.96 -6.11 7.00
C LYS A 446 -10.72 -5.50 7.62
N LEU A 447 -10.61 -5.64 8.94
CA LEU A 447 -9.43 -5.25 9.70
C LEU A 447 -8.36 -6.34 9.63
N HIS A 448 -7.12 -5.91 9.41
CA HIS A 448 -5.92 -6.72 9.47
C HIS A 448 -5.07 -6.23 10.64
N LEU A 449 -4.72 -7.10 11.57
CA LEU A 449 -3.69 -6.79 12.55
C LEU A 449 -2.35 -6.70 11.81
N GLN A 450 -1.79 -5.49 11.73
CA GLN A 450 -0.66 -5.19 10.86
C GLN A 450 0.35 -4.30 11.58
N VAL A 451 1.31 -4.95 12.25
CA VAL A 451 2.36 -4.28 13.04
C VAL A 451 3.71 -4.87 12.68
N HIS A 452 4.70 -4.03 12.41
CA HIS A 452 6.07 -4.49 12.19
C HIS A 452 6.72 -4.71 13.56
N PRO A 453 7.01 -5.97 13.96
CA PRO A 453 7.30 -6.27 15.36
C PRO A 453 8.69 -5.82 15.81
N SER A 454 9.66 -5.65 14.90
CA SER A 454 11.04 -5.34 15.31
C SER A 454 11.34 -3.88 15.59
N GLY A 455 10.79 -2.95 14.79
CA GLY A 455 11.10 -1.51 14.86
C GLY A 455 10.17 -0.70 15.76
N VAL A 456 9.31 -1.36 16.53
CA VAL A 456 8.37 -0.69 17.46
C VAL A 456 9.12 0.05 18.57
N HIS A 457 8.59 1.18 18.99
CA HIS A 457 9.08 1.95 20.14
C HIS A 457 8.03 2.04 21.25
N GLU A 458 6.82 2.53 20.93
CA GLU A 458 5.78 2.82 21.91
C GLU A 458 4.39 2.36 21.41
N LEU A 459 3.47 2.15 22.35
CA LEU A 459 2.05 1.93 22.06
C LEU A 459 1.20 3.04 22.67
N LEU A 460 0.37 3.66 21.83
CA LEU A 460 -0.57 4.72 22.20
C LEU A 460 -1.98 4.13 22.17
N ILE A 461 -2.60 3.95 23.33
CA ILE A 461 -3.88 3.27 23.49
C ILE A 461 -4.93 4.31 23.88
N GLU A 462 -5.89 4.55 22.99
CA GLU A 462 -7.03 5.43 23.28
C GLU A 462 -7.94 4.82 24.35
N PRO A 463 -8.62 5.62 25.19
CA PRO A 463 -9.62 5.12 26.12
C PRO A 463 -10.78 4.43 25.40
N LEU A 464 -11.51 3.61 26.14
CA LEU A 464 -12.77 3.07 25.63
C LEU A 464 -13.75 4.21 25.30
N PRO A 465 -14.55 4.07 24.22
CA PRO A 465 -15.68 4.94 23.99
C PRO A 465 -16.58 5.03 25.24
N PRO A 466 -17.17 6.20 25.55
CA PRO A 466 -18.02 6.35 26.75
C PRO A 466 -19.21 5.39 26.80
N THR A 467 -19.64 4.88 25.65
CA THR A 467 -20.75 3.93 25.48
C THR A 467 -20.35 2.47 25.69
N SER A 468 -19.05 2.16 25.73
CA SER A 468 -18.54 0.80 25.83
C SER A 468 -18.64 0.24 27.25
N LYS A 469 -18.93 -1.06 27.36
CA LYS A 469 -19.04 -1.74 28.66
C LYS A 469 -17.64 -2.02 29.22
N ARG A 470 -17.39 -1.55 30.44
CA ARG A 470 -16.20 -1.91 31.21
C ARG A 470 -16.42 -3.22 31.95
N THR A 471 -15.48 -4.14 31.82
CA THR A 471 -15.48 -5.46 32.48
C THR A 471 -14.16 -5.65 33.24
N SER A 472 -14.06 -6.69 34.08
CA SER A 472 -12.81 -7.02 34.79
C SER A 472 -11.68 -7.43 33.84
N GLU A 473 -12.02 -7.87 32.63
CA GLU A 473 -11.10 -8.37 31.62
C GLU A 473 -10.69 -7.27 30.61
N THR A 474 -11.34 -6.11 30.67
CA THR A 474 -11.05 -4.97 29.78
C THR A 474 -9.62 -4.47 29.98
N LEU A 475 -8.85 -4.46 28.89
CA LEU A 475 -7.46 -3.97 28.88
C LEU A 475 -7.42 -2.46 28.64
N TYR A 476 -6.75 -1.73 29.53
CA TYR A 476 -6.52 -0.28 29.46
C TYR A 476 -7.83 0.51 29.15
N PRO A 477 -8.87 0.42 30.00
CA PRO A 477 -10.18 1.05 29.76
C PRO A 477 -10.12 2.58 29.71
N ASP A 478 -9.17 3.19 30.44
CA ASP A 478 -8.94 4.63 30.50
C ASP A 478 -7.87 5.10 29.50
N GLY A 479 -7.42 4.21 28.61
CA GLY A 479 -6.28 4.46 27.73
C GLY A 479 -4.96 4.22 28.43
N ALA A 480 -3.88 4.23 27.65
CA ALA A 480 -2.52 4.09 28.16
C ALA A 480 -1.49 4.55 27.12
N HIS A 481 -0.32 4.91 27.61
CA HIS A 481 0.87 5.15 26.79
C HIS A 481 1.97 4.24 27.30
N LEU A 482 2.27 3.18 26.56
CA LEU A 482 3.30 2.21 26.92
C LEU A 482 4.63 2.65 26.30
N THR A 483 5.58 3.00 27.15
CA THR A 483 6.93 3.44 26.79
C THR A 483 8.01 2.47 27.23
N ASP A 484 7.69 1.51 28.11
CA ASP A 484 8.61 0.42 28.44
C ASP A 484 8.68 -0.56 27.26
N LEU A 485 9.85 -0.62 26.63
CA LEU A 485 10.05 -1.40 25.41
C LEU A 485 9.83 -2.91 25.61
N LYS A 486 10.06 -3.42 26.83
CA LYS A 486 9.80 -4.82 27.16
C LYS A 486 8.29 -5.09 27.23
N GLU A 487 7.52 -4.24 27.93
CA GLU A 487 6.06 -4.33 27.98
C GLU A 487 5.46 -4.25 26.57
N VAL A 488 5.91 -3.29 25.76
CA VAL A 488 5.48 -3.12 24.36
C VAL A 488 5.71 -4.38 23.53
N ARG A 489 6.91 -4.95 23.59
CA ARG A 489 7.27 -6.15 22.80
C ARG A 489 6.56 -7.41 23.29
N ASP A 490 6.42 -7.58 24.60
CA ASP A 490 5.72 -8.74 25.18
C ASP A 490 4.23 -8.70 24.83
N LEU A 491 3.61 -7.52 24.83
CA LEU A 491 2.23 -7.33 24.39
C LEU A 491 2.05 -7.66 22.91
N LEU A 492 2.92 -7.13 22.03
CA LEU A 492 2.87 -7.44 20.61
C LEU A 492 3.11 -8.91 20.32
N TYR A 493 4.06 -9.54 21.02
CA TYR A 493 4.30 -10.98 20.91
C TYR A 493 3.04 -11.77 21.25
N ARG A 494 2.37 -11.44 22.36
CA ARG A 494 1.12 -12.09 22.78
C ARG A 494 0.02 -11.98 21.72
N ILE A 495 -0.09 -10.84 21.05
CA ILE A 495 -1.14 -10.56 20.06
C ILE A 495 -0.81 -11.21 18.70
N GLN A 496 0.46 -11.22 18.28
CA GLN A 496 0.86 -11.70 16.95
C GLN A 496 1.25 -13.19 16.92
N ARG A 497 1.74 -13.76 18.03
CA ARG A 497 2.26 -15.14 18.06
C ARG A 497 1.23 -16.20 17.65
N PRO A 498 -0.06 -16.12 18.06
CA PRO A 498 -1.07 -17.06 17.57
C PRO A 498 -1.21 -17.03 16.04
N GLY A 499 -1.05 -15.86 15.43
CA GLY A 499 -1.17 -15.64 13.99
C GLY A 499 -0.07 -16.30 13.15
N ILE A 500 1.06 -16.65 13.77
CA ILE A 500 2.17 -17.37 13.12
C ILE A 500 2.21 -18.86 13.49
N ALA A 501 1.17 -19.43 14.11
CA ALA A 501 1.11 -20.87 14.36
C ALA A 501 1.26 -21.67 13.04
N PRO A 502 1.89 -22.86 13.04
CA PRO A 502 2.22 -23.60 11.81
C PRO A 502 1.04 -23.75 10.84
N GLU A 503 -0.16 -24.03 11.34
CA GLU A 503 -1.39 -24.20 10.55
C GLU A 503 -1.90 -22.95 9.83
N HIS A 504 -1.34 -21.78 10.13
CA HIS A 504 -1.71 -20.49 9.56
C HIS A 504 -0.64 -19.94 8.60
N VAL A 505 0.50 -20.61 8.49
CA VAL A 505 1.62 -20.18 7.65
C VAL A 505 1.50 -20.80 6.25
N TYR A 506 1.40 -19.94 5.24
CA TYR A 506 1.59 -20.34 3.85
C TYR A 506 3.05 -20.12 3.45
N VAL A 507 3.72 -21.12 2.89
CA VAL A 507 5.10 -20.99 2.39
C VAL A 507 5.13 -21.22 0.89
N VAL A 508 5.62 -20.24 0.14
CA VAL A 508 5.86 -20.39 -1.30
C VAL A 508 7.04 -21.33 -1.49
N ASP A 509 6.77 -22.47 -2.13
CA ASP A 509 7.76 -23.44 -2.57
C ASP A 509 8.26 -23.07 -3.96
N TRP A 510 9.29 -22.22 -3.96
CA TRP A 510 9.76 -21.52 -5.14
C TRP A 510 10.28 -22.46 -6.22
N LYS A 511 9.89 -22.15 -7.44
CA LYS A 511 10.48 -22.65 -8.68
C LYS A 511 10.91 -21.45 -9.53
N PRO A 512 11.92 -21.61 -10.41
CA PRO A 512 12.21 -20.60 -11.41
C PRO A 512 10.94 -20.21 -12.17
N LYS A 513 10.84 -18.93 -12.53
CA LYS A 513 9.70 -18.34 -13.25
C LYS A 513 8.39 -18.31 -12.46
N GLN A 514 8.43 -18.44 -11.14
CA GLN A 514 7.28 -18.12 -10.29
C GLN A 514 7.32 -16.67 -9.86
N LEU A 515 6.15 -16.01 -9.88
CA LEU A 515 5.96 -14.66 -9.39
C LEU A 515 4.95 -14.70 -8.24
N ALA A 516 5.31 -14.15 -7.08
CA ALA A 516 4.35 -13.91 -6.00
C ALA A 516 4.13 -12.41 -5.81
N LEU A 517 2.87 -12.02 -5.67
CA LEU A 517 2.44 -10.71 -5.19
C LEU A 517 1.87 -10.93 -3.79
N PHE A 518 2.19 -10.04 -2.85
CA PHE A 518 1.53 -10.05 -1.55
C PHE A 518 1.05 -8.66 -1.14
N HIS A 519 -0.13 -8.62 -0.52
CA HIS A 519 -0.71 -7.44 0.08
C HIS A 519 0.12 -7.06 1.31
N ASN A 520 1.14 -6.23 1.08
CA ASN A 520 2.13 -5.86 2.10
C ASN A 520 1.49 -5.16 3.32
N ARG A 521 0.35 -4.49 3.11
CA ARG A 521 -0.47 -3.87 4.16
C ARG A 521 -1.45 -4.80 4.87
N GLY A 522 -1.45 -6.09 4.54
CA GLY A 522 -2.35 -7.06 5.17
C GLY A 522 -1.72 -8.40 5.52
N CYS A 523 -0.40 -8.54 5.31
CA CYS A 523 0.35 -9.76 5.60
C CYS A 523 1.64 -9.42 6.34
N LEU A 524 2.11 -10.37 7.16
CA LEU A 524 3.52 -10.46 7.50
C LEU A 524 4.15 -11.59 6.70
N HIS A 525 5.45 -11.48 6.48
CA HIS A 525 6.22 -12.49 5.78
C HIS A 525 7.61 -12.69 6.40
N SER A 526 8.20 -13.84 6.11
CA SER A 526 9.54 -14.21 6.53
C SER A 526 10.21 -15.15 5.55
N ILE A 527 11.51 -14.99 5.34
CA ILE A 527 12.31 -15.99 4.62
C ILE A 527 12.71 -17.13 5.56
N THR A 528 12.92 -18.31 4.98
CA THR A 528 13.25 -19.54 5.71
C THR A 528 14.57 -20.14 5.22
N GLY A 529 15.26 -20.84 6.11
CA GLY A 529 16.48 -21.56 5.79
C GLY A 529 17.77 -20.83 6.11
N ALA A 530 18.86 -21.58 6.03
CA ALA A 530 20.22 -21.09 6.01
C ALA A 530 20.90 -21.70 4.79
N PHE A 531 21.40 -20.83 3.90
CA PHE A 531 22.09 -21.26 2.69
C PHE A 531 23.57 -21.43 2.99
N ALA A 532 24.18 -22.45 2.38
CA ALA A 532 25.63 -22.51 2.28
C ALA A 532 26.13 -21.41 1.32
N PRO A 533 27.37 -20.90 1.48
CA PRO A 533 27.89 -19.82 0.64
C PRO A 533 27.84 -20.09 -0.87
N GLU A 534 27.97 -21.36 -1.28
CA GLU A 534 27.96 -21.83 -2.66
C GLU A 534 26.56 -22.05 -3.26
N GLU A 535 25.53 -22.11 -2.43
CA GLU A 535 24.17 -22.34 -2.91
C GLU A 535 23.58 -21.04 -3.48
N VAL A 536 23.33 -21.04 -4.79
CA VAL A 536 22.83 -19.85 -5.48
C VAL A 536 21.32 -19.72 -5.30
N ARG A 537 20.89 -18.54 -4.89
CA ARG A 537 19.49 -18.11 -4.87
C ARG A 537 19.43 -16.72 -5.46
N ALA A 538 18.53 -16.46 -6.40
CA ALA A 538 18.37 -15.15 -7.03
C ALA A 538 16.90 -14.83 -7.26
N PHE A 539 16.51 -13.63 -6.84
CA PHE A 539 15.15 -13.11 -6.96
C PHE A 539 15.19 -11.64 -7.36
N TRP A 540 14.18 -11.23 -8.14
CA TRP A 540 13.84 -9.82 -8.26
C TRP A 540 12.71 -9.46 -7.30
N GLN A 541 12.94 -8.44 -6.48
CA GLN A 541 11.95 -7.88 -5.58
C GLN A 541 11.61 -6.45 -6.01
N CYS A 542 10.32 -6.10 -5.99
CA CYS A 542 9.89 -4.72 -6.17
C CYS A 542 8.82 -4.36 -5.14
N ASN A 543 9.05 -3.27 -4.42
CA ASN A 543 8.09 -2.60 -3.57
C ASN A 543 8.36 -1.09 -3.66
N LEU A 544 7.30 -0.29 -3.59
CA LEU A 544 7.38 1.16 -3.79
C LEU A 544 6.84 1.87 -2.56
N ALA A 545 7.52 2.94 -2.12
CA ALA A 545 7.04 3.78 -1.04
C ALA A 545 5.69 4.37 -1.44
N SER A 546 4.66 4.08 -0.65
CA SER A 546 3.30 4.44 -1.01
C SER A 546 3.07 5.94 -0.90
N THR A 547 2.13 6.45 -1.70
CA THR A 547 1.73 7.86 -1.68
C THR A 547 0.68 8.20 -0.63
N ASP A 548 0.08 7.18 -0.01
CA ASP A 548 -0.90 7.29 1.05
C ASP A 548 -0.49 6.55 2.33
N VAL A 549 -1.20 6.83 3.42
CA VAL A 549 -1.05 6.15 4.71
C VAL A 549 -2.09 5.02 4.85
N PRO A 550 -1.79 3.93 5.55
CA PRO A 550 -2.79 2.90 5.84
C PRO A 550 -3.98 3.45 6.64
N ALA A 551 -5.19 3.18 6.16
CA ALA A 551 -6.41 3.52 6.88
C ALA A 551 -6.57 2.62 8.13
N GLY A 552 -6.96 3.21 9.26
CA GLY A 552 -7.22 2.50 10.50
C GLY A 552 -8.67 2.03 10.66
N PRO A 553 -9.05 1.60 11.87
CA PRO A 553 -10.42 1.28 12.21
C PRO A 553 -11.34 2.50 12.07
N SER A 554 -12.58 2.26 11.64
CA SER A 554 -13.63 3.28 11.57
C SER A 554 -14.36 3.43 12.91
N ALA A 555 -15.19 4.45 13.05
CA ALA A 555 -16.08 4.59 14.20
C ALA A 555 -16.98 3.35 14.42
N ALA A 556 -17.47 2.75 13.34
CA ALA A 556 -18.29 1.53 13.42
C ALA A 556 -17.49 0.31 13.92
N ASP A 557 -16.19 0.22 13.59
CA ASP A 557 -15.34 -0.84 14.15
C ASP A 557 -15.12 -0.62 15.65
N LEU A 558 -14.92 0.64 16.06
CA LEU A 558 -14.79 0.96 17.47
C LEU A 558 -16.07 0.60 18.23
N GLU A 559 -17.26 0.91 17.70
CA GLU A 559 -18.52 0.48 18.31
C GLU A 559 -18.68 -1.04 18.37
N THR A 560 -18.13 -1.76 17.39
CA THR A 560 -18.23 -3.22 17.31
C THR A 560 -17.26 -3.93 18.25
N TYR A 561 -16.03 -3.43 18.35
CA TYR A 561 -14.92 -4.15 19.00
C TYR A 561 -14.45 -3.50 20.30
N ALA A 562 -14.66 -2.20 20.52
CA ALA A 562 -14.26 -1.49 21.74
C ALA A 562 -15.42 -1.35 22.72
#